data_AF-A0A6P2AKK6-F1
#
_entry.id   AF-A0A6P2AKK6-F1
#
_cell.length_a   1.000
_cell.length_b   1.000
_cell.length_c   1.000
_cell.angle_alpha   90.00
_cell.angle_beta   90.00
_cell.angle_gamma   90.00
#
_symmetry.space_group_name_H-M   'P 1'
#
loop_
_entity.id
_entity.type
_entity.pdbx_description
1 polymer ?
#
loop_
_entity_poly.entity_id
_entity_poly.type
_entity_poly.pdbx_seq_one_letter_code
_entity_poly.pdbx_strand_id
1 'polypeptide(L)'
;MEHTKRLTFANSRPSRRGVSMLLVLISLMTATIVTVAYLSSRDNSPLIGENVTDTAQARWAATSGIELAVATLQAEGTFDAIPSDGVILSNYAISGATLDVVLTDQITGDPPTAESIYFILTSTARVGSIEQTARGVLEIKPSVNDIVTVDLSDFAVFTADSFQMSDDAVIARWPESPMSQLGRTIHMGTQATSSSRVQLQHRAAALDSQLWHRESASGALVNNSTDYNVRRRSMEDTIPMPLPPDPDAERPNGSINLPMTVTGTSNLDSSQRFGSVRLQNSTSRLNLLGDITMTVDGSLRMNAGSGIEVNGNSTMIVFGDVDLRSNSWIELAPDASLTMFIGGDLVANEAYIGDQRADKSVRDTTGHAPWFNARRMVILTIDPEDGTTRDWSLDGDSVIKGNIYAPTATLAARSNSTIYGRVAARSVGLRGHAAIFYDHALDTRYGYTDQGSRIYDEDGRIRSEIRNLTTLSTQAISDLADSLDQSVYSIFSGLINGSSITTTTSSTSSSEPTPRPIPVDFAVIAYGYDVDTWEAAP
;
A
#
# COMPACT_ATOMS: atom_id res chain seq x y z
N MET A 1 66.57 -80.62 56.68
CA MET A 1 65.50 -81.41 56.04
C MET A 1 64.92 -80.57 54.92
N GLU A 2 64.81 -81.19 53.74
CA GLU A 2 64.04 -80.81 52.56
C GLU A 2 64.51 -79.67 51.63
N HIS A 3 65.10 -80.16 50.54
CA HIS A 3 65.13 -79.69 49.15
C HIS A 3 64.00 -78.77 48.68
N THR A 4 64.35 -77.80 47.83
CA THR A 4 63.51 -77.50 46.66
C THR A 4 64.37 -77.06 45.46
N LYS A 5 64.43 -77.92 44.44
CA LYS A 5 64.94 -77.63 43.09
C LYS A 5 63.91 -76.77 42.35
N ARG A 6 64.35 -75.70 41.68
CA ARG A 6 63.56 -75.00 40.65
C ARG A 6 64.21 -75.23 39.29
N LEU A 7 63.44 -75.85 38.40
CA LEU A 7 63.74 -76.08 36.98
C LEU A 7 62.93 -75.09 36.13
N THR A 8 63.64 -74.46 35.18
CA THR A 8 63.26 -74.09 33.80
C THR A 8 62.02 -73.22 33.54
N PHE A 9 62.14 -72.24 32.64
CA PHE A 9 61.59 -72.30 31.26
C PHE A 9 61.91 -70.99 30.51
N ALA A 10 62.71 -71.09 29.46
CA ALA A 10 62.85 -70.05 28.44
C ALA A 10 61.63 -70.13 27.51
N ASN A 11 60.99 -69.00 27.23
CA ASN A 11 59.87 -68.93 26.29
C ASN A 11 60.04 -67.69 25.39
N SER A 12 60.62 -67.89 24.20
CA SER A 12 60.73 -66.91 23.14
C SER A 12 59.39 -66.77 22.40
N ARG A 13 58.74 -65.60 22.50
CA ARG A 13 57.55 -65.27 21.70
C ARG A 13 57.95 -64.71 20.32
N PRO A 14 57.31 -65.16 19.23
CA PRO A 14 57.57 -64.68 17.87
C PRO A 14 56.97 -63.28 17.63
N SER A 15 57.61 -62.54 16.73
CA SER A 15 57.44 -61.12 16.45
C SER A 15 56.06 -60.75 15.87
N ARG A 16 55.26 -59.96 16.62
CA ARG A 16 54.12 -59.18 16.11
C ARG A 16 54.57 -57.89 15.39
N ARG A 17 55.62 -57.95 14.56
CA ARG A 17 56.19 -56.75 13.92
C ARG A 17 55.35 -56.22 12.74
N GLY A 18 54.54 -57.07 12.10
CA GLY A 18 53.72 -56.66 10.94
C GLY A 18 52.53 -55.76 11.28
N VAL A 19 51.76 -56.08 12.33
CA VAL A 19 50.58 -55.29 12.73
C VAL A 19 50.98 -53.93 13.31
N SER A 20 52.07 -53.89 14.09
CA SER A 20 52.62 -52.65 14.63
C SER A 20 53.10 -51.70 13.53
N MET A 21 53.70 -52.24 12.45
CA MET A 21 54.17 -51.41 11.33
C MET A 21 53.02 -50.81 10.53
N LEU A 22 51.91 -51.54 10.37
CA LEU A 22 50.72 -51.06 9.66
C LEU A 22 49.98 -49.97 10.46
N LEU A 23 49.88 -50.12 11.79
CA LEU A 23 49.34 -49.09 12.66
C LEU A 23 50.19 -47.81 12.67
N VAL A 24 51.52 -47.95 12.63
CA VAL A 24 52.43 -46.80 12.52
C VAL A 24 52.23 -46.07 11.19
N LEU A 25 52.10 -46.79 10.07
CA LEU A 25 51.85 -46.18 8.76
C LEU A 25 50.50 -45.44 8.70
N ILE A 26 49.44 -46.02 9.26
CA ILE A 26 48.14 -45.35 9.36
C ILE A 26 48.25 -44.09 10.23
N SER A 27 48.92 -44.18 11.38
CA SER A 27 49.14 -43.03 12.26
C SER A 27 49.95 -41.92 11.60
N LEU A 28 50.92 -42.27 10.76
CA LEU A 28 51.75 -41.32 10.03
C LEU A 28 50.94 -40.67 8.90
N MET A 29 50.11 -41.44 8.19
CA MET A 29 49.18 -40.91 7.20
C MET A 29 48.15 -39.98 7.82
N THR A 30 47.50 -40.35 8.93
CA THR A 30 46.54 -39.45 9.61
C THR A 30 47.23 -38.21 10.18
N ALA A 31 48.41 -38.34 10.79
CA ALA A 31 49.17 -37.18 11.25
C ALA A 31 49.53 -36.23 10.10
N THR A 32 49.90 -36.77 8.93
CA THR A 32 50.22 -35.96 7.74
C THR A 32 48.97 -35.27 7.19
N ILE A 33 47.83 -35.98 7.08
CA ILE A 33 46.56 -35.41 6.64
C ILE A 33 46.10 -34.30 7.59
N VAL A 34 46.15 -34.51 8.89
CA VAL A 34 45.77 -33.50 9.90
C VAL A 34 46.71 -32.30 9.85
N THR A 35 48.01 -32.52 9.63
CA THR A 35 48.99 -31.43 9.52
C THR A 35 48.76 -30.59 8.25
N VAL A 36 48.51 -31.24 7.11
CA VAL A 36 48.18 -30.55 5.85
C VAL A 36 46.84 -29.80 5.97
N ALA A 37 45.83 -30.43 6.58
CA ALA A 37 44.54 -29.78 6.83
C ALA A 37 44.69 -28.59 7.79
N TYR A 38 45.54 -28.68 8.81
CA TYR A 38 45.82 -27.58 9.74
C TYR A 38 46.57 -26.43 9.06
N LEU A 39 47.56 -26.73 8.22
CA LEU A 39 48.29 -25.71 7.45
C LEU A 39 47.35 -25.02 6.45
N SER A 40 46.57 -25.80 5.70
CA SER A 40 45.56 -25.25 4.78
C SER A 40 44.50 -24.41 5.51
N SER A 41 44.04 -24.84 6.70
CA SER A 41 43.13 -24.05 7.53
C SER A 41 43.74 -22.75 8.03
N ARG A 42 45.03 -22.77 8.39
CA ARG A 42 45.76 -21.58 8.85
C ARG A 42 46.02 -20.59 7.72
N ASP A 43 46.29 -21.06 6.51
CA ASP A 43 46.53 -20.21 5.34
C ASP A 43 45.23 -19.56 4.84
N ASN A 44 44.08 -20.23 5.01
CA ASN A 44 42.78 -19.67 4.63
C ASN A 44 42.20 -18.72 5.70
N SER A 45 42.63 -18.81 6.96
CA SER A 45 42.07 -18.02 8.06
C SER A 45 42.23 -16.49 7.89
N PRO A 46 43.36 -15.95 7.41
CA PRO A 46 43.51 -14.53 7.10
C PRO A 46 42.58 -14.05 5.98
N LEU A 47 42.43 -14.84 4.90
CA LEU A 47 41.55 -14.50 3.77
C LEU A 47 40.08 -14.48 4.19
N ILE A 48 39.67 -15.46 5.02
CA ILE A 48 38.33 -15.46 5.61
C ILE A 48 38.15 -14.22 6.50
N GLY A 49 39.15 -13.85 7.29
CA GLY A 49 39.11 -12.65 8.14
C GLY A 49 39.02 -11.35 7.36
N GLU A 50 39.76 -11.25 6.25
CA GLU A 50 39.72 -10.12 5.32
C GLU A 50 38.35 -10.03 4.65
N ASN A 51 37.84 -11.13 4.07
CA ASN A 51 36.51 -11.18 3.46
C ASN A 51 35.38 -10.82 4.44
N VAL A 52 35.46 -11.27 5.70
CA VAL A 52 34.49 -10.89 6.74
C VAL A 52 34.56 -9.40 7.05
N THR A 53 35.77 -8.84 7.11
CA THR A 53 35.98 -7.41 7.36
C THR A 53 35.46 -6.58 6.19
N ASP A 54 35.82 -6.94 4.96
CA ASP A 54 35.41 -6.27 3.74
C ASP A 54 33.89 -6.38 3.52
N THR A 55 33.27 -7.52 3.84
CA THR A 55 31.82 -7.70 3.81
C THR A 55 31.14 -6.79 4.84
N ALA A 56 31.65 -6.74 6.07
CA ALA A 56 31.11 -5.85 7.10
C ALA A 56 31.24 -4.38 6.69
N GLN A 57 32.40 -4.00 6.15
CA GLN A 57 32.68 -2.65 5.66
C GLN A 57 31.78 -2.27 4.47
N ALA A 58 31.62 -3.14 3.47
CA ALA A 58 30.72 -2.94 2.35
C ALA A 58 29.26 -2.79 2.83
N ARG A 59 28.81 -3.61 3.79
CA ARG A 59 27.46 -3.50 4.37
C ARG A 59 27.24 -2.18 5.11
N TRP A 60 28.22 -1.73 5.88
CA TRP A 60 28.16 -0.45 6.58
C TRP A 60 28.17 0.72 5.60
N ALA A 61 28.98 0.64 4.54
CA ALA A 61 29.01 1.61 3.46
C ALA A 61 27.66 1.67 2.73
N ALA A 62 27.05 0.54 2.37
CA ALA A 62 25.74 0.49 1.74
C ALA A 62 24.64 1.10 2.62
N THR A 63 24.68 0.87 3.94
CA THR A 63 23.75 1.52 4.88
C THR A 63 23.99 3.03 4.96
N SER A 64 25.27 3.44 5.03
CA SER A 64 25.65 4.86 5.04
C SER A 64 25.25 5.56 3.73
N GLY A 65 25.24 4.84 2.61
CA GLY A 65 24.75 5.34 1.33
C GLY A 65 23.27 5.66 1.33
N ILE A 66 22.45 4.82 1.98
CA ILE A 66 21.03 5.13 2.21
C ILE A 66 20.90 6.43 3.00
N GLU A 67 21.61 6.56 4.11
CA GLU A 67 21.55 7.76 4.96
C GLU A 67 22.02 9.02 4.24
N LEU A 68 23.10 8.92 3.46
CA LEU A 68 23.64 10.02 2.68
C LEU A 68 22.67 10.46 1.58
N ALA A 69 22.06 9.51 0.87
CA ALA A 69 21.07 9.81 -0.14
C ALA A 69 19.79 10.40 0.46
N VAL A 70 19.29 9.88 1.59
CA VAL A 70 18.17 10.50 2.32
C VAL A 70 18.53 11.94 2.71
N ALA A 71 19.73 12.18 3.26
CA ALA A 71 20.17 13.53 3.60
C ALA A 71 20.28 14.45 2.37
N THR A 72 20.63 13.90 1.20
CA THR A 72 20.70 14.61 -0.08
C THR A 72 19.30 14.98 -0.57
N LEU A 73 18.35 14.04 -0.49
CA LEU A 73 16.94 14.25 -0.86
C LEU A 73 16.24 15.25 0.08
N GLN A 74 16.66 15.33 1.34
CA GLN A 74 16.13 16.30 2.30
C GLN A 74 16.59 17.74 2.02
N ALA A 75 17.66 17.93 1.25
CA ALA A 75 18.19 19.26 0.94
C ALA A 75 17.35 19.97 -0.13
N GLU A 76 17.07 21.25 0.08
CA GLU A 76 16.21 22.07 -0.78
C GLU A 76 16.69 22.11 -2.25
N GLY A 77 15.75 21.97 -3.19
CA GLY A 77 16.02 21.99 -4.64
C GLY A 77 16.69 20.75 -5.22
N THR A 78 16.98 19.73 -4.40
CA THR A 78 17.73 18.54 -4.85
C THR A 78 16.85 17.52 -5.55
N PHE A 79 15.57 17.40 -5.20
CA PHE A 79 14.64 16.47 -5.85
C PHE A 79 14.42 16.82 -7.32
N ASP A 80 14.19 18.10 -7.62
CA ASP A 80 14.04 18.60 -9.00
C ASP A 80 15.34 18.49 -9.81
N ALA A 81 16.48 18.30 -9.11
CA ALA A 81 17.80 18.11 -9.69
C ALA A 81 18.21 16.63 -9.82
N ILE A 82 17.36 15.67 -9.39
CA ILE A 82 17.65 14.25 -9.60
C ILE A 82 17.67 14.00 -11.11
N PRO A 83 18.75 13.40 -11.64
CA PRO A 83 18.81 13.12 -13.06
C PRO A 83 17.70 12.13 -13.46
N SER A 84 17.27 12.18 -14.72
CA SER A 84 16.16 11.36 -15.25
C SER A 84 16.42 9.85 -15.20
N ASP A 85 17.63 9.41 -14.83
CA ASP A 85 17.99 8.01 -14.63
C ASP A 85 17.84 7.54 -13.16
N GLY A 86 17.48 8.45 -12.25
CA GLY A 86 17.29 8.17 -10.83
C GLY A 86 18.58 8.00 -10.03
N VAL A 87 19.76 8.24 -10.62
CA VAL A 87 21.05 8.05 -9.94
C VAL A 87 21.33 9.24 -9.02
N ILE A 88 21.38 9.01 -7.71
CA ILE A 88 21.71 10.04 -6.70
C ILE A 88 23.22 10.12 -6.51
N LEU A 89 23.88 8.96 -6.37
CA LEU A 89 25.32 8.85 -6.20
C LEU A 89 25.86 7.80 -7.16
N SER A 90 26.99 8.09 -7.81
CA SER A 90 27.70 7.11 -8.64
C SER A 90 29.18 7.13 -8.29
N ASN A 91 29.74 5.94 -8.05
CA ASN A 91 31.13 5.71 -7.69
C ASN A 91 31.63 6.62 -6.55
N TYR A 92 30.76 6.92 -5.59
CA TYR A 92 31.09 7.80 -4.48
C TYR A 92 31.99 7.08 -3.47
N ALA A 93 33.18 7.63 -3.21
CA ALA A 93 34.13 7.01 -2.29
C ALA A 93 33.81 7.37 -0.84
N ILE A 94 33.56 6.36 0.00
CA ILE A 94 33.31 6.53 1.44
C ILE A 94 34.00 5.43 2.24
N SER A 95 34.85 5.83 3.19
CA SER A 95 35.53 4.92 4.13
C SER A 95 36.15 3.67 3.48
N GLY A 96 36.82 3.83 2.32
CA GLY A 96 37.48 2.72 1.60
C GLY A 96 36.56 1.85 0.73
N ALA A 97 35.26 2.16 0.66
CA ALA A 97 34.31 1.56 -0.28
C ALA A 97 33.95 2.55 -1.40
N THR A 98 33.47 2.03 -2.53
CA THR A 98 32.75 2.81 -3.55
C THR A 98 31.27 2.54 -3.46
N LEU A 99 30.45 3.57 -3.68
CA LEU A 99 29.02 3.56 -3.45
C LEU A 99 28.26 4.05 -4.68
N ASP A 100 27.29 3.26 -5.11
CA ASP A 100 26.29 3.63 -6.10
C ASP A 100 24.92 3.68 -5.40
N VAL A 101 24.16 4.76 -5.58
CA VAL A 101 22.82 4.89 -5.03
C VAL A 101 21.85 5.31 -6.12
N VAL A 102 20.82 4.48 -6.30
CA VAL A 102 19.78 4.68 -7.30
C VAL A 102 18.43 4.77 -6.60
N LEU A 103 17.64 5.76 -7.03
CA LEU A 103 16.25 5.95 -6.67
C LEU A 103 15.39 5.44 -7.82
N THR A 104 14.40 4.61 -7.52
CA THR A 104 13.40 4.14 -8.51
C THR A 104 12.00 4.41 -7.97
N ASP A 105 11.06 4.75 -8.83
CA ASP A 105 9.65 4.83 -8.47
C ASP A 105 9.15 3.44 -8.03
N GLN A 106 8.54 3.39 -6.86
CA GLN A 106 8.09 2.14 -6.23
C GLN A 106 6.87 1.52 -6.94
N ILE A 107 6.08 2.34 -7.64
CA ILE A 107 4.87 1.93 -8.35
C ILE A 107 5.23 1.39 -9.74
N THR A 108 6.03 2.13 -10.51
CA THR A 108 6.35 1.76 -11.90
C THR A 108 7.58 0.85 -12.00
N GLY A 109 8.51 0.96 -11.04
CA GLY A 109 9.83 0.34 -11.12
C GLY A 109 10.81 1.09 -12.04
N ASP A 110 10.38 2.18 -12.65
CA ASP A 110 11.16 3.03 -13.55
C ASP A 110 11.86 4.17 -12.77
N PRO A 111 12.74 4.95 -13.41
CA PRO A 111 13.26 6.18 -12.80
C PRO A 111 12.14 7.13 -12.32
N PRO A 112 12.38 7.89 -11.23
CA PRO A 112 11.48 8.93 -10.72
C PRO A 112 10.98 9.91 -11.78
N THR A 113 9.71 10.30 -11.67
CA THR A 113 9.09 11.41 -12.39
C THR A 113 8.66 12.50 -11.41
N ALA A 114 8.20 13.66 -11.92
CA ALA A 114 7.67 14.73 -11.07
C ALA A 114 6.39 14.33 -10.30
N GLU A 115 5.70 13.27 -10.73
CA GLU A 115 4.50 12.74 -10.08
C GLU A 115 4.81 11.58 -9.11
N SER A 116 6.06 11.12 -9.09
CA SER A 116 6.49 10.05 -8.19
C SER A 116 6.48 10.56 -6.74
N ILE A 117 5.83 9.82 -5.86
CA ILE A 117 5.73 10.13 -4.42
C ILE A 117 6.47 9.07 -3.58
N TYR A 118 6.54 7.86 -4.11
CA TYR A 118 7.05 6.69 -3.42
C TYR A 118 8.23 6.09 -4.17
N PHE A 119 9.27 5.77 -3.43
CA PHE A 119 10.55 5.40 -4.01
C PHE A 119 11.14 4.17 -3.33
N ILE A 120 11.94 3.44 -4.09
CA ILE A 120 12.92 2.50 -3.57
C ILE A 120 14.28 3.14 -3.74
N LEU A 121 15.02 3.21 -2.65
CA LEU A 121 16.43 3.55 -2.67
C LEU A 121 17.23 2.26 -2.61
N THR A 122 18.05 2.05 -3.61
CA THR A 122 18.98 0.93 -3.67
C THR A 122 20.39 1.48 -3.57
N SER A 123 21.08 1.17 -2.47
CA SER A 123 22.48 1.52 -2.27
C SER A 123 23.33 0.27 -2.43
N THR A 124 24.22 0.29 -3.40
CA THR A 124 25.19 -0.78 -3.67
C THR A 124 26.58 -0.28 -3.31
N ALA A 125 27.26 -0.97 -2.39
CA ALA A 125 28.61 -0.65 -1.97
C ALA A 125 29.59 -1.76 -2.37
N ARG A 126 30.78 -1.37 -2.83
CA ARG A 126 31.86 -2.27 -3.23
C ARG A 126 33.12 -2.01 -2.42
N VAL A 127 33.71 -3.08 -1.88
CA VAL A 127 35.04 -3.10 -1.24
C VAL A 127 35.84 -4.20 -1.91
N GLY A 128 36.85 -3.83 -2.72
CA GLY A 128 37.55 -4.81 -3.56
C GLY A 128 36.60 -5.49 -4.54
N SER A 129 36.48 -6.82 -4.44
CA SER A 129 35.53 -7.63 -5.22
C SER A 129 34.20 -7.89 -4.51
N ILE A 130 34.05 -7.48 -3.24
CA ILE A 130 32.84 -7.75 -2.47
C ILE A 130 31.82 -6.65 -2.73
N GLU A 131 30.61 -7.05 -3.11
CA GLU A 131 29.46 -6.17 -3.28
C GLU A 131 28.41 -6.44 -2.19
N GLN A 132 27.84 -5.38 -1.62
CA GLN A 132 26.73 -5.44 -0.67
C GLN A 132 25.67 -4.42 -1.06
N THR A 133 24.41 -4.83 -0.98
CA THR A 133 23.28 -3.98 -1.36
C THR A 133 22.36 -3.78 -0.16
N ALA A 134 22.03 -2.52 0.12
CA ALA A 134 20.99 -2.15 1.06
C ALA A 134 19.82 -1.52 0.29
N ARG A 135 18.59 -1.89 0.65
CA ARG A 135 17.37 -1.30 0.06
C ARG A 135 16.49 -0.68 1.12
N GLY A 136 15.95 0.49 0.83
CA GLY A 136 14.93 1.13 1.66
C GLY A 136 13.78 1.67 0.82
N VAL A 137 12.59 1.74 1.42
CA VAL A 137 11.46 2.46 0.84
C VAL A 137 11.40 3.82 1.47
N LEU A 138 11.16 4.82 0.63
CA LEU A 138 11.08 6.22 1.03
C LEU A 138 9.81 6.82 0.44
N GLU A 139 9.23 7.73 1.21
CA GLU A 139 8.26 8.67 0.71
C GLU A 139 8.94 10.03 0.66
N ILE A 140 8.99 10.62 -0.54
CA ILE A 140 9.44 12.00 -0.68
C ILE A 140 8.20 12.84 -0.88
N LYS A 141 7.97 13.69 0.11
CA LYS A 141 6.91 14.67 0.10
C LYS A 141 7.26 15.74 -0.95
N PRO A 142 6.44 15.99 -1.98
CA PRO A 142 6.72 17.07 -2.92
C PRO A 142 6.90 18.38 -2.15
N SER A 143 7.92 19.15 -2.51
CA SER A 143 8.37 20.37 -1.80
C SER A 143 7.36 21.52 -1.83
N VAL A 144 6.21 21.34 -2.49
CA VAL A 144 5.06 22.22 -2.35
C VAL A 144 4.56 22.07 -0.92
N ASN A 145 5.15 22.88 -0.04
CA ASN A 145 4.76 23.11 1.35
C ASN A 145 3.30 23.57 1.48
N ASP A 146 2.52 23.60 0.40
CA ASP A 146 1.21 24.17 0.26
C ASP A 146 0.16 23.13 -0.17
N ILE A 147 0.43 21.81 -0.13
CA ILE A 147 -0.61 20.80 -0.42
C ILE A 147 -1.44 20.49 0.83
N VAL A 148 -2.77 20.47 0.67
CA VAL A 148 -3.72 19.90 1.62
C VAL A 148 -4.60 18.83 0.98
N THR A 149 -4.96 17.80 1.75
CA THR A 149 -5.84 16.72 1.28
C THR A 149 -7.14 16.71 2.08
N VAL A 150 -8.27 16.76 1.39
CA VAL A 150 -9.60 16.93 2.03
C VAL A 150 -10.55 15.74 1.84
N ASP A 151 -10.13 14.72 1.09
CA ASP A 151 -10.96 13.61 0.64
C ASP A 151 -11.00 12.39 1.58
N LEU A 152 -10.46 12.53 2.80
CA LEU A 152 -10.36 11.48 3.82
C LEU A 152 -9.45 10.30 3.45
N SER A 153 -8.51 10.47 2.51
CA SER A 153 -7.64 9.36 2.05
C SER A 153 -6.77 8.75 3.13
N ASP A 154 -6.49 9.50 4.19
CA ASP A 154 -5.68 9.05 5.33
C ASP A 154 -6.42 8.06 6.25
N PHE A 155 -7.71 7.79 6.01
CA PHE A 155 -8.51 6.83 6.76
C PHE A 155 -8.79 5.55 5.97
N ALA A 156 -8.60 4.39 6.62
CA ALA A 156 -9.06 3.11 6.08
C ALA A 156 -10.58 3.02 6.08
N VAL A 157 -11.19 3.48 7.16
CA VAL A 157 -12.64 3.57 7.32
C VAL A 157 -12.99 4.92 7.94
N PHE A 158 -13.89 5.66 7.28
CA PHE A 158 -14.50 6.87 7.83
C PHE A 158 -16.02 6.77 7.80
N THR A 159 -16.68 7.14 8.90
CA THR A 159 -18.15 7.02 9.04
C THR A 159 -18.82 8.30 9.52
N ALA A 160 -19.97 8.66 8.94
CA ALA A 160 -20.76 9.79 9.43
C ALA A 160 -21.61 9.43 10.67
N ASP A 161 -22.23 8.25 10.69
CA ASP A 161 -23.25 7.87 11.68
C ASP A 161 -22.86 6.65 12.52
N SER A 162 -22.45 5.54 11.91
CA SER A 162 -22.08 4.35 12.69
C SER A 162 -21.04 3.44 12.03
N PHE A 163 -20.26 2.78 12.86
CA PHE A 163 -19.30 1.75 12.47
C PHE A 163 -19.50 0.50 13.33
N GLN A 164 -19.71 -0.65 12.69
CA GLN A 164 -19.93 -1.93 13.37
C GLN A 164 -19.03 -3.02 12.78
N MET A 165 -18.33 -3.75 13.65
CA MET A 165 -17.63 -4.98 13.30
C MET A 165 -18.05 -6.10 14.26
N SER A 166 -18.34 -7.28 13.73
CA SER A 166 -18.65 -8.48 14.52
C SER A 166 -17.99 -9.73 13.95
N ASP A 167 -18.19 -10.85 14.66
CA ASP A 167 -17.70 -12.18 14.28
C ASP A 167 -16.18 -12.19 14.14
N ASP A 168 -15.63 -12.58 12.99
CA ASP A 168 -14.20 -12.62 12.67
C ASP A 168 -13.81 -11.52 11.66
N ALA A 169 -14.57 -10.42 11.61
CA ALA A 169 -14.30 -9.31 10.69
C ALA A 169 -12.96 -8.61 11.01
N VAL A 170 -12.23 -8.17 9.97
CA VAL A 170 -10.88 -7.62 10.13
C VAL A 170 -10.72 -6.27 9.43
N ILE A 171 -10.03 -5.34 10.09
CA ILE A 171 -9.36 -4.22 9.43
C ILE A 171 -7.86 -4.38 9.66
N ALA A 172 -7.10 -4.40 8.57
CA ALA A 172 -5.66 -4.56 8.59
C ALA A 172 -5.02 -3.79 7.44
N ARG A 173 -3.69 -3.73 7.42
CA ARG A 173 -2.94 -3.21 6.26
C ARG A 173 -3.03 -4.22 5.14
N TRP A 174 -3.08 -3.76 3.90
CA TRP A 174 -2.83 -4.61 2.74
C TRP A 174 -1.34 -4.93 2.68
N PRO A 175 -0.89 -6.17 3.01
CA PRO A 175 0.54 -6.48 3.09
C PRO A 175 1.28 -6.28 1.76
N GLU A 176 0.61 -6.52 0.64
CA GLU A 176 1.20 -6.33 -0.69
C GLU A 176 1.26 -4.84 -1.11
N SER A 177 0.56 -3.93 -0.42
CA SER A 177 0.68 -2.49 -0.71
C SER A 177 2.12 -2.02 -0.46
N PRO A 178 2.71 -1.21 -1.36
CA PRO A 178 4.08 -0.76 -1.22
C PRO A 178 4.39 -0.04 0.10
N MET A 179 3.40 0.65 0.67
CA MET A 179 3.54 1.41 1.91
C MET A 179 3.20 0.60 3.17
N SER A 180 2.81 -0.67 3.02
CA SER A 180 2.51 -1.56 4.15
C SER A 180 3.74 -1.79 5.04
N GLN A 181 4.92 -1.81 4.42
CA GLN A 181 6.21 -2.13 5.04
C GLN A 181 6.70 -1.04 6.00
N LEU A 182 6.21 0.19 5.83
CA LEU A 182 6.48 1.30 6.76
C LEU A 182 5.82 1.06 8.13
N GLY A 183 4.94 0.06 8.26
CA GLY A 183 4.35 -0.29 9.55
C GLY A 183 3.52 0.84 10.16
N ARG A 184 2.94 1.71 9.32
CA ARG A 184 2.15 2.86 9.75
C ARG A 184 0.86 2.41 10.43
N THR A 185 0.43 3.19 11.41
CA THR A 185 -0.86 3.00 12.08
C THR A 185 -2.01 3.21 11.10
N ILE A 186 -3.02 2.36 11.19
CA ILE A 186 -4.24 2.48 10.41
C ILE A 186 -5.17 3.46 11.11
N HIS A 187 -5.59 4.50 10.40
CA HIS A 187 -6.55 5.44 10.94
C HIS A 187 -7.98 5.06 10.58
N MET A 188 -8.85 5.06 11.57
CA MET A 188 -10.30 4.98 11.42
C MET A 188 -10.88 6.31 11.91
N GLY A 189 -11.98 6.78 11.32
CA GLY A 189 -12.60 8.06 11.70
C GLY A 189 -14.11 7.96 11.83
N THR A 190 -14.68 8.80 12.69
CA THR A 190 -16.13 8.94 12.79
C THR A 190 -16.58 10.36 13.14
N GLN A 191 -17.67 10.82 12.53
CA GLN A 191 -18.39 12.04 12.93
C GLN A 191 -19.41 11.78 14.05
N ALA A 192 -19.67 10.50 14.37
CA ALA A 192 -20.66 10.14 15.35
C ALA A 192 -20.24 10.58 16.76
N THR A 193 -21.18 11.16 17.51
CA THR A 193 -20.95 11.66 18.88
C THR A 193 -21.75 10.90 19.93
N SER A 194 -22.78 10.15 19.54
CA SER A 194 -23.63 9.41 20.46
C SER A 194 -22.97 8.12 20.97
N SER A 195 -23.47 7.58 22.09
CA SER A 195 -22.99 6.31 22.64
C SER A 195 -23.20 5.13 21.68
N SER A 196 -22.29 4.15 21.73
CA SER A 196 -22.35 2.89 21.00
C SER A 196 -22.47 3.03 19.47
N ARG A 197 -21.93 4.11 18.90
CA ARG A 197 -21.90 4.31 17.45
C ARG A 197 -20.71 3.62 16.79
N VAL A 198 -19.66 3.33 17.54
CA VAL A 198 -18.57 2.45 17.12
C VAL A 198 -18.67 1.17 17.93
N GLN A 199 -18.95 0.04 17.28
CA GLN A 199 -19.13 -1.26 17.93
C GLN A 199 -18.13 -2.27 17.36
N LEU A 200 -17.31 -2.84 18.24
CA LEU A 200 -16.38 -3.92 17.93
C LEU A 200 -16.76 -5.10 18.81
N GLN A 201 -17.24 -6.18 18.21
CA GLN A 201 -17.84 -7.29 18.94
C GLN A 201 -17.22 -8.63 18.55
N HIS A 202 -17.36 -9.62 19.44
CA HIS A 202 -16.90 -10.99 19.24
C HIS A 202 -15.37 -11.06 19.00
N ARG A 203 -14.93 -11.66 17.89
CA ARG A 203 -13.53 -11.86 17.52
C ARG A 203 -13.06 -10.83 16.48
N ALA A 204 -13.83 -9.77 16.25
CA ALA A 204 -13.48 -8.74 15.29
C ALA A 204 -12.16 -8.05 15.67
N ALA A 205 -11.33 -7.74 14.68
CA ALA A 205 -9.99 -7.24 14.90
C ALA A 205 -9.70 -6.02 14.02
N ALA A 206 -9.43 -4.87 14.65
CA ALA A 206 -8.88 -3.70 13.97
C ALA A 206 -7.39 -3.58 14.34
N LEU A 207 -6.54 -4.17 13.51
CA LEU A 207 -5.10 -4.34 13.79
C LEU A 207 -4.34 -3.02 13.61
N ASP A 208 -3.47 -2.69 14.56
CA ASP A 208 -2.65 -1.47 14.57
C ASP A 208 -3.46 -0.20 14.24
N SER A 209 -4.64 -0.07 14.86
CA SER A 209 -5.63 0.93 14.50
C SER A 209 -5.80 2.04 15.54
N GLN A 210 -6.08 3.25 15.05
CA GLN A 210 -6.42 4.42 15.85
C GLN A 210 -7.72 5.04 15.35
N LEU A 211 -8.72 5.12 16.23
CA LEU A 211 -9.99 5.79 15.98
C LEU A 211 -9.89 7.28 16.31
N TRP A 212 -10.14 8.11 15.31
CA TRP A 212 -10.31 9.55 15.41
C TRP A 212 -11.78 9.90 15.59
N HIS A 213 -12.08 10.74 16.57
CA HIS A 213 -13.43 11.19 16.88
C HIS A 213 -13.41 12.60 17.46
N ARG A 214 -14.59 13.24 17.53
CA ARG A 214 -14.72 14.54 18.18
C ARG A 214 -14.57 14.43 19.70
N GLU A 215 -13.94 15.41 20.34
CA GLU A 215 -13.74 15.49 21.79
C GLU A 215 -15.07 15.58 22.55
N SER A 216 -16.07 16.25 21.97
CA SER A 216 -17.43 16.33 22.53
C SER A 216 -18.24 15.04 22.38
N ALA A 217 -17.67 13.97 21.82
CA ALA A 217 -18.35 12.69 21.71
C ALA A 217 -18.56 12.06 23.10
N SER A 218 -19.58 11.21 23.20
CA SER A 218 -19.88 10.45 24.41
C SER A 218 -18.66 9.63 24.84
N GLY A 219 -18.38 9.59 26.15
CA GLY A 219 -17.36 8.68 26.69
C GLY A 219 -17.66 7.19 26.43
N ALA A 220 -18.91 6.87 26.09
CA ALA A 220 -19.39 5.56 25.66
C ALA A 220 -19.54 5.44 24.12
N LEU A 221 -18.88 6.29 23.32
CA LEU A 221 -18.91 6.24 21.85
C LEU A 221 -18.53 4.85 21.32
N VAL A 222 -17.47 4.29 21.89
CA VAL A 222 -16.89 3.00 21.50
C VAL A 222 -17.36 1.92 22.47
N ASN A 223 -18.09 0.95 21.93
CA ASN A 223 -18.39 -0.31 22.61
C ASN A 223 -17.48 -1.40 22.01
N ASN A 224 -16.38 -1.71 22.71
CA ASN A 224 -15.42 -2.72 22.28
C ASN A 224 -15.44 -3.90 23.26
N SER A 225 -15.93 -5.06 22.79
CA SER A 225 -15.92 -6.32 23.54
C SER A 225 -14.92 -7.35 23.00
N THR A 226 -13.97 -6.91 22.16
CA THR A 226 -12.92 -7.77 21.60
C THR A 226 -11.63 -7.68 22.42
N ASP A 227 -10.70 -8.61 22.18
CA ASP A 227 -9.38 -8.61 22.83
C ASP A 227 -8.43 -7.54 22.24
N TYR A 228 -8.82 -6.87 21.15
CA TYR A 228 -8.00 -5.89 20.46
C TYR A 228 -8.28 -4.48 20.95
N ASN A 229 -7.25 -3.81 21.46
CA ASN A 229 -7.36 -2.41 21.85
C ASN A 229 -7.29 -1.48 20.64
N VAL A 230 -8.36 -0.72 20.41
CA VAL A 230 -8.36 0.39 19.45
C VAL A 230 -7.93 1.66 20.17
N ARG A 231 -6.83 2.26 19.72
CA ARG A 231 -6.36 3.55 20.26
C ARG A 231 -7.38 4.62 19.91
N ARG A 232 -7.62 5.57 20.81
CA ARG A 232 -8.56 6.67 20.58
C ARG A 232 -7.79 7.98 20.51
N ARG A 233 -8.16 8.83 19.56
CA ARG A 233 -7.67 10.20 19.45
C ARG A 233 -8.85 11.14 19.28
N SER A 234 -9.04 12.01 20.26
CA SER A 234 -10.03 13.07 20.19
C SER A 234 -9.46 14.28 19.45
N MET A 235 -10.32 14.96 18.70
CA MET A 235 -10.06 16.29 18.15
C MET A 235 -11.19 17.23 18.53
N GLU A 236 -10.88 18.51 18.66
CA GLU A 236 -11.90 19.50 19.01
C GLU A 236 -12.97 19.63 17.92
N ASP A 237 -12.52 19.68 16.67
CA ASP A 237 -13.36 19.86 15.49
C ASP A 237 -13.91 18.55 14.93
N THR A 238 -15.07 18.64 14.29
CA THR A 238 -15.62 17.56 13.46
C THR A 238 -14.87 17.53 12.13
N ILE A 239 -14.30 16.39 11.77
CA ILE A 239 -13.75 16.15 10.43
C ILE A 239 -14.91 16.21 9.42
N PRO A 240 -14.89 17.11 8.41
CA PRO A 240 -15.95 17.19 7.43
C PRO A 240 -15.98 15.93 6.55
N MET A 241 -17.17 15.60 6.05
CA MET A 241 -17.38 14.54 5.08
C MET A 241 -18.23 15.13 3.95
N PRO A 242 -17.61 15.88 3.03
CA PRO A 242 -18.34 16.56 1.97
C PRO A 242 -19.03 15.55 1.05
N LEU A 243 -20.03 15.99 0.29
CA LEU A 243 -20.64 15.17 -0.76
C LEU A 243 -19.62 14.86 -1.87
N PRO A 244 -19.72 13.72 -2.56
CA PRO A 244 -18.90 13.45 -3.74
C PRO A 244 -19.15 14.52 -4.82
N PRO A 245 -18.27 14.62 -5.84
CA PRO A 245 -18.57 15.42 -7.03
C PRO A 245 -19.87 14.93 -7.70
N ASP A 246 -20.57 15.85 -8.37
CA ASP A 246 -21.66 15.46 -9.27
C ASP A 246 -21.05 14.73 -10.49
N PRO A 247 -21.66 13.68 -11.03
CA PRO A 247 -21.21 13.00 -12.25
C PRO A 247 -21.19 13.88 -13.52
N ASP A 248 -21.57 15.16 -13.46
CA ASP A 248 -21.65 16.11 -14.60
C ASP A 248 -22.54 15.58 -15.76
N ALA A 249 -23.46 14.67 -15.44
CA ALA A 249 -24.42 14.12 -16.39
C ALA A 249 -25.84 14.53 -16.01
N GLU A 250 -26.62 14.98 -16.99
CA GLU A 250 -28.03 15.29 -16.78
C GLU A 250 -28.76 14.07 -16.23
N ARG A 251 -29.48 14.24 -15.12
CA ARG A 251 -30.35 13.20 -14.58
C ARG A 251 -31.47 12.84 -15.58
N PRO A 252 -32.01 11.60 -15.52
CA PRO A 252 -33.03 11.17 -16.47
C PRO A 252 -34.33 11.99 -16.33
N ASN A 253 -34.60 12.90 -17.27
CA ASN A 253 -35.80 13.76 -17.26
C ASN A 253 -36.98 13.15 -18.05
N GLY A 254 -37.20 11.84 -17.92
CA GLY A 254 -38.29 11.12 -18.61
C GLY A 254 -38.06 10.83 -20.09
N SER A 255 -36.88 11.15 -20.63
CA SER A 255 -36.45 10.66 -21.96
C SER A 255 -36.16 9.16 -21.88
N ILE A 256 -36.69 8.38 -22.81
CA ILE A 256 -36.54 6.92 -22.82
C ILE A 256 -35.31 6.57 -23.66
N ASN A 257 -34.16 6.45 -23.00
CA ASN A 257 -33.03 5.76 -23.62
C ASN A 257 -33.34 4.26 -23.70
N LEU A 258 -32.91 3.60 -24.79
CA LEU A 258 -33.19 2.18 -24.98
C LEU A 258 -32.32 1.32 -24.04
N PRO A 259 -32.85 0.20 -23.53
CA PRO A 259 -32.05 -0.74 -22.76
C PRO A 259 -31.04 -1.46 -23.65
N MET A 260 -29.83 -1.70 -23.14
CA MET A 260 -28.81 -2.53 -23.76
C MET A 260 -28.82 -3.91 -23.10
N THR A 261 -28.89 -4.97 -23.90
CA THR A 261 -28.65 -6.35 -23.44
C THR A 261 -27.44 -6.91 -24.17
N VAL A 262 -26.42 -7.28 -23.41
CA VAL A 262 -25.20 -7.91 -23.92
C VAL A 262 -25.33 -9.41 -23.74
N THR A 263 -25.19 -10.16 -24.82
CA THR A 263 -25.28 -11.65 -24.83
C THR A 263 -23.97 -12.34 -25.25
N GLY A 264 -23.05 -11.58 -25.85
CA GLY A 264 -21.70 -11.99 -26.24
C GLY A 264 -20.71 -10.89 -25.90
N THR A 265 -19.71 -10.63 -26.75
CA THR A 265 -18.81 -9.48 -26.56
C THR A 265 -19.36 -8.23 -27.26
N SER A 266 -19.35 -7.10 -26.57
CA SER A 266 -19.71 -5.78 -27.11
C SER A 266 -18.61 -4.79 -26.75
N ASN A 267 -18.25 -3.93 -27.70
CA ASN A 267 -17.26 -2.89 -27.48
C ASN A 267 -17.97 -1.53 -27.46
N LEU A 268 -17.62 -0.71 -26.49
CA LEU A 268 -17.99 0.69 -26.41
C LEU A 268 -16.71 1.51 -26.60
N ASP A 269 -16.60 2.23 -27.71
CA ASP A 269 -15.45 3.03 -28.11
C ASP A 269 -15.74 4.54 -28.13
N SER A 270 -16.93 4.92 -27.67
CA SER A 270 -17.43 6.28 -27.61
C SER A 270 -18.39 6.43 -26.43
N SER A 271 -18.47 7.62 -25.86
CA SER A 271 -19.41 7.91 -24.76
C SER A 271 -20.86 7.69 -25.20
N GLN A 272 -21.62 6.92 -24.43
CA GLN A 272 -23.01 6.57 -24.75
C GLN A 272 -23.89 6.56 -23.50
N ARG A 273 -25.19 6.76 -23.74
CA ARG A 273 -26.24 6.75 -22.71
C ARG A 273 -27.28 5.67 -22.99
N PHE A 274 -27.61 4.88 -21.97
CA PHE A 274 -28.51 3.74 -22.06
C PHE A 274 -29.65 3.85 -21.04
N GLY A 275 -30.81 3.27 -21.36
CA GLY A 275 -31.93 3.23 -20.41
C GLY A 275 -31.68 2.27 -19.25
N SER A 276 -31.12 1.10 -19.55
CA SER A 276 -30.59 0.14 -18.56
C SER A 276 -29.60 -0.76 -19.26
N VAL A 277 -28.70 -1.39 -18.52
CA VAL A 277 -27.69 -2.28 -19.11
C VAL A 277 -27.74 -3.62 -18.41
N ARG A 278 -27.82 -4.69 -19.21
CA ARG A 278 -27.89 -6.06 -18.68
C ARG A 278 -26.94 -7.01 -19.39
N LEU A 279 -26.09 -7.67 -18.61
CA LEU A 279 -25.22 -8.76 -19.06
C LEU A 279 -25.73 -10.06 -18.40
N GLN A 280 -26.08 -11.06 -19.20
CA GLN A 280 -26.95 -12.17 -18.72
C GLN A 280 -26.27 -13.51 -18.54
N ASN A 281 -25.09 -13.73 -19.15
CA ASN A 281 -24.45 -15.04 -19.18
C ASN A 281 -22.93 -14.93 -19.13
N SER A 282 -22.24 -16.05 -18.93
CA SER A 282 -20.79 -16.10 -18.77
C SER A 282 -19.99 -15.70 -20.00
N THR A 283 -20.65 -15.65 -21.17
CA THR A 283 -20.07 -15.15 -22.42
C THR A 283 -20.32 -13.67 -22.66
N SER A 284 -21.16 -13.03 -21.84
CA SER A 284 -21.49 -11.61 -21.95
C SER A 284 -20.32 -10.77 -21.43
N ARG A 285 -19.71 -10.00 -22.31
CA ARG A 285 -18.57 -9.13 -22.02
C ARG A 285 -18.82 -7.76 -22.64
N LEU A 286 -18.69 -6.70 -21.85
CA LEU A 286 -18.72 -5.33 -22.34
C LEU A 286 -17.33 -4.72 -22.17
N ASN A 287 -16.69 -4.33 -23.27
CA ASN A 287 -15.39 -3.68 -23.24
C ASN A 287 -15.58 -2.18 -23.36
N LEU A 288 -15.10 -1.42 -22.37
CA LEU A 288 -15.00 0.03 -22.42
C LEU A 288 -13.62 0.38 -22.97
N LEU A 289 -13.57 0.99 -24.15
CA LEU A 289 -12.33 1.26 -24.89
C LEU A 289 -12.04 2.76 -24.89
N GLY A 290 -10.88 3.13 -24.35
CA GLY A 290 -10.42 4.51 -24.28
C GLY A 290 -11.09 5.35 -23.19
N ASP A 291 -10.99 6.65 -23.37
CA ASP A 291 -11.45 7.65 -22.40
C ASP A 291 -12.90 8.02 -22.67
N ILE A 292 -13.82 7.22 -22.13
CA ILE A 292 -15.25 7.30 -22.44
C ILE A 292 -16.12 7.41 -21.20
N THR A 293 -17.32 7.97 -21.38
CA THR A 293 -18.37 8.01 -20.37
C THR A 293 -19.53 7.12 -20.77
N MET A 294 -19.83 6.12 -19.94
CA MET A 294 -21.00 5.27 -20.06
C MET A 294 -22.06 5.71 -19.06
N THR A 295 -23.18 6.25 -19.53
CA THR A 295 -24.31 6.65 -18.67
C THR A 295 -25.44 5.64 -18.75
N VAL A 296 -26.02 5.28 -17.61
CA VAL A 296 -27.13 4.35 -17.48
C VAL A 296 -28.23 5.01 -16.63
N ASP A 297 -29.37 5.31 -17.25
CA ASP A 297 -30.48 6.01 -16.59
C ASP A 297 -31.19 5.16 -15.53
N GLY A 298 -31.27 3.86 -15.77
CA GLY A 298 -31.82 2.87 -14.86
C GLY A 298 -30.71 2.05 -14.22
N SER A 299 -30.92 0.73 -14.13
CA SER A 299 -29.98 -0.18 -13.46
C SER A 299 -28.93 -0.78 -14.40
N LEU A 300 -27.76 -1.06 -13.85
CA LEU A 300 -26.77 -1.98 -14.40
C LEU A 300 -26.93 -3.35 -13.71
N ARG A 301 -27.17 -4.42 -14.47
CA ARG A 301 -27.35 -5.77 -13.93
C ARG A 301 -26.43 -6.77 -14.62
N MET A 302 -25.61 -7.46 -13.83
CA MET A 302 -24.65 -8.45 -14.29
C MET A 302 -24.87 -9.75 -13.53
N ASN A 303 -24.97 -10.86 -14.25
CA ASN A 303 -25.20 -12.18 -13.66
C ASN A 303 -24.34 -13.25 -14.33
N ALA A 304 -24.23 -14.40 -13.67
CA ALA A 304 -23.74 -15.66 -14.23
C ALA A 304 -22.37 -15.57 -14.93
N GLY A 305 -21.37 -14.96 -14.28
CA GLY A 305 -20.01 -14.87 -14.80
C GLY A 305 -19.78 -13.81 -15.88
N SER A 306 -20.79 -12.96 -16.15
CA SER A 306 -20.64 -11.83 -17.08
C SER A 306 -19.69 -10.76 -16.58
N GLY A 307 -19.11 -9.98 -17.49
CA GLY A 307 -18.14 -8.97 -17.08
C GLY A 307 -18.04 -7.71 -17.92
N ILE A 308 -17.47 -6.69 -17.30
CA ILE A 308 -17.07 -5.44 -17.93
C ILE A 308 -15.55 -5.34 -17.85
N GLU A 309 -14.91 -5.09 -18.99
CA GLU A 309 -13.46 -4.90 -19.08
C GLU A 309 -13.15 -3.45 -19.49
N VAL A 310 -12.37 -2.76 -18.68
CA VAL A 310 -12.06 -1.34 -18.87
C VAL A 310 -10.63 -1.21 -19.41
N ASN A 311 -10.52 -0.61 -20.60
CA ASN A 311 -9.27 -0.45 -21.36
C ASN A 311 -9.05 1.04 -21.69
N GLY A 312 -8.92 1.88 -20.67
CA GLY A 312 -8.76 3.33 -20.77
C GLY A 312 -9.22 4.04 -19.50
N ASN A 313 -9.31 5.37 -19.51
CA ASN A 313 -9.84 6.15 -18.39
C ASN A 313 -11.34 6.33 -18.55
N SER A 314 -12.12 5.41 -17.99
CA SER A 314 -13.58 5.41 -18.18
C SER A 314 -14.31 6.00 -16.98
N THR A 315 -15.43 6.66 -17.26
CA THR A 315 -16.43 7.06 -16.25
C THR A 315 -17.71 6.27 -16.48
N MET A 316 -18.22 5.62 -15.45
CA MET A 316 -19.48 4.88 -15.48
C MET A 316 -20.48 5.54 -14.54
N ILE A 317 -21.60 6.01 -15.08
CA ILE A 317 -22.64 6.71 -14.31
C ILE A 317 -23.89 5.85 -14.35
N VAL A 318 -24.34 5.34 -13.21
CA VAL A 318 -25.55 4.54 -13.08
C VAL A 318 -26.50 5.26 -12.13
N PHE A 319 -27.56 5.85 -12.65
CA PHE A 319 -28.53 6.59 -11.84
C PHE A 319 -29.43 5.66 -11.01
N GLY A 320 -29.66 4.43 -11.46
CA GLY A 320 -30.36 3.39 -10.70
C GLY A 320 -29.42 2.44 -9.95
N ASP A 321 -29.90 1.22 -9.73
CA ASP A 321 -29.16 0.20 -8.98
C ASP A 321 -28.05 -0.47 -9.79
N VAL A 322 -27.03 -0.93 -9.08
CA VAL A 322 -25.95 -1.76 -9.61
C VAL A 322 -26.03 -3.14 -8.94
N ASP A 323 -26.36 -4.16 -9.73
CA ASP A 323 -26.55 -5.53 -9.24
C ASP A 323 -25.55 -6.48 -9.93
N LEU A 324 -24.51 -6.86 -9.19
CA LEU A 324 -23.42 -7.74 -9.61
C LEU A 324 -23.57 -9.07 -8.87
N ARG A 325 -23.95 -10.14 -9.57
CA ARG A 325 -24.20 -11.45 -8.97
C ARG A 325 -23.52 -12.61 -9.69
N SER A 326 -23.31 -13.68 -8.94
CA SER A 326 -22.97 -15.00 -9.45
C SER A 326 -21.70 -14.96 -10.30
N ASN A 327 -20.58 -14.60 -9.69
CA ASN A 327 -19.26 -14.53 -10.34
C ASN A 327 -19.12 -13.43 -11.39
N SER A 328 -19.98 -12.39 -11.37
CA SER A 328 -19.82 -11.23 -12.27
C SER A 328 -18.60 -10.38 -11.90
N TRP A 329 -17.98 -9.73 -12.90
CA TRP A 329 -16.74 -8.99 -12.67
C TRP A 329 -16.64 -7.67 -13.43
N ILE A 330 -15.97 -6.68 -12.83
CA ILE A 330 -15.53 -5.44 -13.48
C ILE A 330 -14.01 -5.38 -13.30
N GLU A 331 -13.26 -5.42 -14.40
CA GLU A 331 -11.79 -5.54 -14.37
C GLU A 331 -11.13 -4.41 -15.18
N LEU A 332 -10.03 -3.87 -14.65
CA LEU A 332 -9.24 -2.81 -15.26
C LEU A 332 -7.95 -3.39 -15.85
N ALA A 333 -7.67 -3.07 -17.11
CA ALA A 333 -6.38 -3.33 -17.74
C ALA A 333 -5.22 -2.61 -17.01
N PRO A 334 -3.94 -2.98 -17.18
CA PRO A 334 -2.80 -2.49 -16.38
C PRO A 334 -2.64 -0.97 -16.25
N ASP A 335 -3.17 -0.15 -17.16
CA ASP A 335 -3.11 1.32 -17.11
C ASP A 335 -4.48 2.01 -17.13
N ALA A 336 -5.57 1.23 -17.10
CA ALA A 336 -6.92 1.76 -17.11
C ALA A 336 -7.32 2.39 -15.77
N SER A 337 -8.26 3.33 -15.78
CA SER A 337 -8.92 3.83 -14.56
C SER A 337 -10.43 3.80 -14.74
N LEU A 338 -11.15 3.65 -13.63
CA LEU A 338 -12.60 3.66 -13.60
C LEU A 338 -13.09 4.51 -12.43
N THR A 339 -13.86 5.54 -12.76
CA THR A 339 -14.72 6.22 -11.78
C THR A 339 -16.16 5.79 -12.00
N MET A 340 -16.79 5.25 -10.97
CA MET A 340 -18.14 4.73 -11.01
C MET A 340 -19.05 5.54 -10.08
N PHE A 341 -20.08 6.16 -10.63
CA PHE A 341 -21.11 6.87 -9.89
C PHE A 341 -22.37 6.00 -9.79
N ILE A 342 -22.89 5.80 -8.57
CA ILE A 342 -24.05 4.94 -8.30
C ILE A 342 -25.12 5.75 -7.57
N GLY A 343 -26.26 5.94 -8.22
CA GLY A 343 -27.41 6.67 -7.69
C GLY A 343 -28.38 5.82 -6.89
N GLY A 344 -28.45 4.51 -7.14
CA GLY A 344 -29.28 3.56 -6.41
C GLY A 344 -28.49 2.68 -5.42
N ASP A 345 -29.02 1.48 -5.20
CA ASP A 345 -28.39 0.49 -4.33
C ASP A 345 -27.26 -0.25 -5.06
N LEU A 346 -26.26 -0.70 -4.30
CA LEU A 346 -25.18 -1.56 -4.80
C LEU A 346 -25.31 -2.94 -4.17
N VAL A 347 -25.44 -3.98 -5.01
CA VAL A 347 -25.41 -5.37 -4.58
C VAL A 347 -24.26 -6.07 -5.28
N ALA A 348 -23.27 -6.51 -4.51
CA ALA A 348 -22.16 -7.34 -4.95
C ALA A 348 -22.26 -8.68 -4.23
N ASN A 349 -22.63 -9.75 -4.95
CA ASN A 349 -22.74 -11.10 -4.39
C ASN A 349 -21.95 -12.08 -5.26
N GLU A 350 -20.87 -12.65 -4.71
CA GLU A 350 -19.87 -13.39 -5.47
C GLU A 350 -19.29 -12.55 -6.62
N ALA A 351 -19.12 -11.24 -6.43
CA ALA A 351 -18.66 -10.32 -7.47
C ALA A 351 -17.18 -9.94 -7.30
N TYR A 352 -16.57 -9.48 -8.39
CA TYR A 352 -15.21 -8.95 -8.37
C TYR A 352 -15.14 -7.57 -9.03
N ILE A 353 -14.54 -6.59 -8.37
CA ILE A 353 -14.25 -5.26 -8.94
C ILE A 353 -12.77 -4.96 -8.65
N GLY A 354 -11.92 -4.80 -9.65
CA GLY A 354 -10.50 -4.57 -9.41
C GLY A 354 -9.61 -4.65 -10.64
N ASP A 355 -8.35 -5.08 -10.46
CA ASP A 355 -7.39 -5.32 -11.52
C ASP A 355 -7.78 -6.52 -12.40
N GLN A 356 -7.25 -6.52 -13.63
CA GLN A 356 -7.35 -7.67 -14.51
C GLN A 356 -6.60 -8.87 -13.90
N ARG A 357 -7.34 -9.93 -13.59
CA ARG A 357 -6.79 -11.18 -13.05
C ARG A 357 -6.42 -12.14 -14.17
N ALA A 358 -5.32 -12.86 -13.98
CA ALA A 358 -4.93 -13.97 -14.85
C ALA A 358 -5.97 -15.12 -14.82
N ASP A 359 -6.51 -15.41 -13.63
CA ASP A 359 -7.58 -16.40 -13.44
C ASP A 359 -8.82 -15.73 -12.84
N LYS A 360 -9.89 -15.63 -13.64
CA LYS A 360 -11.16 -14.99 -13.24
C LYS A 360 -11.93 -15.78 -12.17
N SER A 361 -11.59 -17.05 -11.95
CA SER A 361 -12.20 -17.88 -10.90
C SER A 361 -11.65 -17.58 -9.51
N VAL A 362 -10.46 -16.96 -9.41
CA VAL A 362 -9.80 -16.70 -8.12
C VAL A 362 -10.18 -15.32 -7.60
N ARG A 363 -10.85 -15.29 -6.45
CA ARG A 363 -11.07 -14.08 -5.64
C ARG A 363 -10.29 -14.24 -4.35
N ASP A 364 -9.24 -13.44 -4.18
CA ASP A 364 -8.44 -13.49 -2.97
C ASP A 364 -9.07 -12.63 -1.88
N THR A 365 -9.60 -13.28 -0.84
CA THR A 365 -10.20 -12.67 0.34
C THR A 365 -9.30 -12.81 1.58
N THR A 366 -8.06 -13.25 1.40
CA THR A 366 -7.14 -13.62 2.50
C THR A 366 -6.31 -12.47 3.02
N GLY A 367 -6.26 -11.36 2.27
CA GLY A 367 -5.38 -10.23 2.52
C GLY A 367 -4.12 -10.22 1.66
N HIS A 368 -3.80 -11.31 0.97
CA HIS A 368 -2.60 -11.45 0.13
C HIS A 368 -2.84 -11.24 -1.36
N ALA A 369 -3.96 -10.58 -1.72
CA ALA A 369 -4.23 -10.28 -3.11
C ALA A 369 -3.07 -9.44 -3.70
N PRO A 370 -2.63 -9.70 -4.94
CA PRO A 370 -1.60 -8.89 -5.59
C PRO A 370 -1.98 -7.42 -5.55
N TRP A 371 -1.00 -6.56 -5.26
CA TRP A 371 -1.26 -5.14 -5.14
C TRP A 371 -1.79 -4.54 -6.44
N PHE A 372 -2.77 -3.66 -6.27
CA PHE A 372 -3.36 -2.84 -7.30
C PHE A 372 -3.45 -1.43 -6.74
N ASN A 373 -3.04 -0.43 -7.52
CA ASN A 373 -3.17 0.96 -7.12
C ASN A 373 -4.65 1.31 -6.97
N ALA A 374 -5.14 1.33 -5.73
CA ALA A 374 -6.54 1.56 -5.42
C ALA A 374 -7.05 2.91 -5.97
N ARG A 375 -6.17 3.89 -6.22
CA ARG A 375 -6.55 5.20 -6.79
C ARG A 375 -7.21 5.11 -8.16
N ARG A 376 -6.98 4.03 -8.89
CA ARG A 376 -7.50 3.82 -10.26
C ARG A 376 -8.94 3.31 -10.29
N MET A 377 -9.47 2.84 -9.17
CA MET A 377 -10.85 2.39 -9.04
C MET A 377 -11.54 3.23 -7.97
N VAL A 378 -12.49 4.07 -8.39
CA VAL A 378 -13.23 4.95 -7.50
C VAL A 378 -14.71 4.67 -7.63
N ILE A 379 -15.38 4.37 -6.51
CA ILE A 379 -16.82 4.11 -6.47
C ILE A 379 -17.46 5.17 -5.59
N LEU A 380 -18.32 5.98 -6.21
CA LEU A 380 -18.99 7.14 -5.65
C LEU A 380 -20.49 6.91 -5.57
N THR A 381 -21.10 7.40 -4.50
CA THR A 381 -22.56 7.58 -4.51
C THR A 381 -22.94 8.84 -5.28
N ILE A 382 -24.12 8.86 -5.89
CA ILE A 382 -24.74 10.10 -6.37
C ILE A 382 -25.67 10.58 -5.25
N ASP A 383 -25.58 11.85 -4.86
CA ASP A 383 -26.43 12.42 -3.81
C ASP A 383 -27.92 12.23 -4.16
N PRO A 384 -28.70 11.55 -3.31
CA PRO A 384 -30.09 11.25 -3.59
C PRO A 384 -30.97 12.49 -3.35
N GLU A 385 -31.65 12.97 -4.41
CA GLU A 385 -32.55 14.14 -4.34
C GLU A 385 -33.71 13.95 -3.35
N ASP A 386 -34.08 12.70 -3.08
CA ASP A 386 -35.16 12.34 -2.16
C ASP A 386 -34.68 12.23 -0.69
N GLY A 387 -33.38 12.44 -0.43
CA GLY A 387 -32.77 12.33 0.90
C GLY A 387 -32.75 10.90 1.46
N THR A 388 -33.06 9.89 0.65
CA THR A 388 -33.04 8.49 1.09
C THR A 388 -31.61 7.99 1.25
N THR A 389 -31.38 7.10 2.22
CA THR A 389 -30.08 6.44 2.37
C THR A 389 -30.03 5.25 1.41
N ARG A 390 -28.91 5.09 0.69
CA ARG A 390 -28.70 3.94 -0.21
C ARG A 390 -28.13 2.75 0.55
N ASP A 391 -28.52 1.54 0.15
CA ASP A 391 -28.04 0.30 0.75
C ASP A 391 -27.01 -0.36 -0.16
N TRP A 392 -25.76 -0.42 0.32
CA TRP A 392 -24.65 -1.03 -0.40
C TRP A 392 -24.24 -2.31 0.32
N SER A 393 -24.27 -3.43 -0.38
CA SER A 393 -24.05 -4.75 0.20
C SER A 393 -23.01 -5.55 -0.57
N LEU A 394 -22.05 -6.12 0.16
CA LEU A 394 -21.06 -7.07 -0.33
C LEU A 394 -21.25 -8.40 0.39
N ASP A 395 -21.47 -9.48 -0.36
CA ASP A 395 -21.67 -10.83 0.17
C ASP A 395 -21.04 -11.90 -0.74
N GLY A 396 -21.03 -13.15 -0.27
CA GLY A 396 -20.65 -14.31 -1.08
C GLY A 396 -19.21 -14.26 -1.60
N ASP A 397 -18.24 -13.91 -0.76
CA ASP A 397 -16.81 -13.82 -1.17
C ASP A 397 -16.57 -12.76 -2.26
N SER A 398 -17.31 -11.65 -2.18
CA SER A 398 -17.10 -10.53 -3.09
C SER A 398 -15.79 -9.80 -2.78
N VAL A 399 -15.08 -9.37 -3.82
CA VAL A 399 -13.83 -8.61 -3.67
C VAL A 399 -13.95 -7.28 -4.42
N ILE A 400 -13.64 -6.19 -3.73
CA ILE A 400 -13.46 -4.87 -4.34
C ILE A 400 -12.04 -4.40 -4.06
N LYS A 401 -11.30 -4.00 -5.08
CA LYS A 401 -10.02 -3.29 -4.96
C LYS A 401 -10.21 -1.86 -5.44
N GLY A 402 -10.20 -0.88 -4.53
CA GLY A 402 -10.46 0.52 -4.87
C GLY A 402 -10.83 1.41 -3.68
N ASN A 403 -11.27 2.61 -4.02
CA ASN A 403 -11.74 3.63 -3.08
C ASN A 403 -13.26 3.73 -3.12
N ILE A 404 -13.92 3.50 -1.99
CA ILE A 404 -15.36 3.69 -1.85
C ILE A 404 -15.62 5.00 -1.10
N TYR A 405 -16.33 5.93 -1.74
CA TYR A 405 -16.74 7.20 -1.13
C TYR A 405 -18.25 7.40 -1.30
N ALA A 406 -19.00 7.06 -0.25
CA ALA A 406 -20.45 7.00 -0.26
C ALA A 406 -21.06 7.64 1.01
N PRO A 407 -20.88 8.97 1.24
CA PRO A 407 -21.36 9.65 2.45
C PRO A 407 -22.86 9.56 2.71
N THR A 408 -23.65 9.19 1.70
CA THR A 408 -25.11 9.03 1.78
C THR A 408 -25.57 7.56 1.79
N ALA A 409 -24.64 6.60 1.77
CA ALA A 409 -24.93 5.17 1.73
C ALA A 409 -24.53 4.43 3.01
N THR A 410 -25.28 3.37 3.32
CA THR A 410 -24.92 2.36 4.33
C THR A 410 -24.23 1.20 3.64
N LEU A 411 -22.95 0.96 3.96
CA LEU A 411 -22.19 -0.16 3.45
C LEU A 411 -22.21 -1.34 4.42
N ALA A 412 -22.58 -2.52 3.95
CA ALA A 412 -22.52 -3.77 4.70
C ALA A 412 -21.72 -4.84 3.95
N ALA A 413 -20.58 -5.25 4.49
CA ALA A 413 -19.81 -6.39 3.99
C ALA A 413 -20.00 -7.61 4.91
N ARG A 414 -20.28 -8.77 4.32
CA ARG A 414 -20.61 -10.02 5.02
C ARG A 414 -19.85 -11.21 4.44
N SER A 415 -19.96 -12.35 5.12
CA SER A 415 -19.32 -13.61 4.70
C SER A 415 -17.80 -13.41 4.58
N ASN A 416 -17.12 -13.87 3.52
CA ASN A 416 -15.69 -13.58 3.33
C ASN A 416 -15.47 -12.38 2.37
N SER A 417 -16.38 -11.42 2.32
CA SER A 417 -16.25 -10.29 1.38
C SER A 417 -15.13 -9.34 1.81
N THR A 418 -14.31 -8.90 0.86
CA THR A 418 -13.08 -8.16 1.13
C THR A 418 -12.99 -6.89 0.31
N ILE A 419 -12.57 -5.80 0.95
CA ILE A 419 -12.25 -4.53 0.30
C ILE A 419 -10.76 -4.26 0.47
N TYR A 420 -10.02 -4.11 -0.62
CA TYR A 420 -8.64 -3.65 -0.62
C TYR A 420 -8.60 -2.18 -1.06
N GLY A 421 -8.09 -1.29 -0.22
CA GLY A 421 -8.18 0.16 -0.41
C GLY A 421 -8.84 0.82 0.79
N ARG A 422 -9.86 1.67 0.59
CA ARG A 422 -10.51 2.39 1.72
C ARG A 422 -12.01 2.57 1.53
N VAL A 423 -12.67 2.89 2.64
CA VAL A 423 -14.11 3.17 2.68
C VAL A 423 -14.40 4.45 3.46
N ALA A 424 -15.12 5.37 2.86
CA ALA A 424 -15.77 6.47 3.56
C ALA A 424 -17.27 6.41 3.26
N ALA A 425 -18.11 6.10 4.25
CA ALA A 425 -19.56 5.94 4.02
C ALA A 425 -20.40 6.52 5.18
N ARG A 426 -21.72 6.64 5.01
CA ARG A 426 -22.58 7.10 6.11
C ARG A 426 -22.46 6.16 7.31
N SER A 427 -22.63 4.87 7.04
CA SER A 427 -22.47 3.80 8.01
C SER A 427 -21.72 2.62 7.38
N VAL A 428 -20.89 1.94 8.17
CA VAL A 428 -20.14 0.75 7.72
C VAL A 428 -20.37 -0.39 8.70
N GLY A 429 -20.78 -1.55 8.18
CA GLY A 429 -20.94 -2.79 8.92
C GLY A 429 -20.13 -3.93 8.33
N LEU A 430 -19.27 -4.57 9.12
CA LEU A 430 -18.50 -5.76 8.75
C LEU A 430 -18.92 -6.95 9.62
N ARG A 431 -19.29 -8.08 8.99
CA ARG A 431 -19.73 -9.30 9.69
C ARG A 431 -19.17 -10.57 9.05
N GLY A 432 -19.22 -11.69 9.76
CA GLY A 432 -18.58 -12.93 9.30
C GLY A 432 -17.06 -12.80 9.28
N HIS A 433 -16.43 -13.08 8.16
CA HIS A 433 -15.00 -12.89 7.91
C HIS A 433 -14.75 -11.70 6.97
N ALA A 434 -15.67 -10.73 6.92
CA ALA A 434 -15.52 -9.58 6.04
C ALA A 434 -14.31 -8.75 6.45
N ALA A 435 -13.55 -8.27 5.46
CA ALA A 435 -12.29 -7.60 5.71
C ALA A 435 -12.12 -6.30 4.93
N ILE A 436 -11.42 -5.33 5.53
CA ILE A 436 -10.87 -4.17 4.84
C ILE A 436 -9.35 -4.19 5.00
N PHE A 437 -8.65 -4.27 3.88
CA PHE A 437 -7.19 -4.21 3.81
C PHE A 437 -6.78 -2.84 3.27
N TYR A 438 -6.30 -1.98 4.15
CA TYR A 438 -5.99 -0.59 3.83
C TYR A 438 -4.75 -0.46 2.95
N ASP A 439 -4.89 0.29 1.85
CA ASP A 439 -3.76 0.70 1.02
C ASP A 439 -3.16 2.01 1.57
N HIS A 440 -2.04 1.90 2.28
CA HIS A 440 -1.33 3.07 2.81
C HIS A 440 -0.80 4.00 1.72
N ALA A 441 -0.71 3.56 0.46
CA ALA A 441 -0.36 4.46 -0.63
C ALA A 441 -1.43 5.55 -0.86
N LEU A 442 -2.63 5.41 -0.29
CA LEU A 442 -3.68 6.41 -0.32
C LEU A 442 -3.43 7.58 0.65
N ASP A 443 -2.84 7.32 1.82
CA ASP A 443 -2.50 8.33 2.82
C ASP A 443 -1.44 9.28 2.26
N THR A 444 -1.85 10.51 1.97
CA THR A 444 -0.95 11.53 1.42
C THR A 444 -0.17 12.28 2.50
N ARG A 445 -0.48 12.04 3.78
CA ARG A 445 0.11 12.75 4.93
C ARG A 445 -0.16 14.26 4.98
N TYR A 446 -1.09 14.74 4.15
CA TYR A 446 -1.50 16.14 4.09
C TYR A 446 -2.98 16.34 4.49
N GLY A 447 -3.65 15.33 5.00
CA GLY A 447 -5.02 15.45 5.48
C GLY A 447 -5.12 15.43 7.00
N TYR A 448 -6.18 14.78 7.49
CA TYR A 448 -6.69 14.95 8.85
C TYR A 448 -5.85 14.28 9.93
N THR A 449 -5.05 13.27 9.59
CA THR A 449 -4.35 12.47 10.60
C THR A 449 -2.98 13.04 10.95
N ASP A 450 -2.46 13.96 10.12
CA ASP A 450 -1.18 14.64 10.32
C ASP A 450 -1.39 16.02 10.96
N GLN A 451 -0.98 16.19 12.22
CA GLN A 451 -1.09 17.49 12.92
C GLN A 451 -0.22 18.59 12.31
N GLY A 452 0.79 18.23 11.52
CA GLY A 452 1.58 19.20 10.75
C GLY A 452 0.91 19.64 9.46
N SER A 453 -0.24 19.04 9.09
CA SER A 453 -0.94 19.42 7.87
C SER A 453 -1.49 20.84 7.96
N ARG A 454 -1.43 21.55 6.83
CA ARG A 454 -1.98 22.90 6.67
C ARG A 454 -3.50 22.97 6.66
N ILE A 455 -4.17 21.83 6.76
CA ILE A 455 -5.61 21.84 7.08
C ILE A 455 -5.89 22.45 8.46
N TYR A 456 -4.88 22.48 9.34
CA TYR A 456 -4.97 23.05 10.66
C TYR A 456 -4.52 24.52 10.66
N ASP A 457 -5.15 25.33 11.51
CA ASP A 457 -4.71 26.69 11.85
C ASP A 457 -3.65 26.67 12.96
N GLU A 458 -3.18 27.85 13.36
CA GLU A 458 -2.15 28.00 14.40
C GLU A 458 -2.62 27.49 15.78
N ASP A 459 -3.93 27.43 16.01
CA ASP A 459 -4.54 26.89 17.22
C ASP A 459 -4.71 25.36 17.17
N GLY A 460 -4.34 24.72 16.05
CA GLY A 460 -4.51 23.29 15.83
C GLY A 460 -5.97 22.89 15.53
N ARG A 461 -6.84 23.84 15.17
CA ARG A 461 -8.21 23.61 14.72
C ARG A 461 -8.25 23.46 13.20
N ILE A 462 -9.22 22.72 12.67
CA ILE A 462 -9.41 22.59 11.23
C ILE A 462 -9.78 23.98 10.68
N ARG A 463 -9.12 24.46 9.63
CA ARG A 463 -9.43 25.75 9.02
C ARG A 463 -10.90 25.87 8.64
N SER A 464 -11.46 27.05 8.81
CA SER A 464 -12.91 27.28 8.66
C SER A 464 -13.41 26.98 7.24
N GLU A 465 -12.58 27.27 6.26
CA GLU A 465 -12.74 27.05 4.83
C GLU A 465 -12.94 25.56 4.55
N ILE A 466 -12.12 24.71 5.17
CA ILE A 466 -12.19 23.25 5.06
C ILE A 466 -13.42 22.71 5.80
N ARG A 467 -13.72 23.22 7.00
CA ARG A 467 -14.94 22.83 7.75
C ARG A 467 -16.22 23.14 6.98
N ASN A 468 -16.21 24.19 6.16
CA ASN A 468 -17.35 24.62 5.35
C ASN A 468 -17.42 23.92 3.98
N LEU A 469 -16.48 23.03 3.65
CA LEU A 469 -16.50 22.29 2.40
C LEU A 469 -17.67 21.30 2.38
N THR A 470 -18.64 21.52 1.50
CA THR A 470 -19.88 20.73 1.42
C THR A 470 -19.86 19.70 0.30
N THR A 471 -19.00 19.84 -0.70
CA THR A 471 -18.83 18.89 -1.81
C THR A 471 -17.37 18.84 -2.26
N LEU A 472 -16.98 17.73 -2.88
CA LEU A 472 -15.68 17.51 -3.51
C LEU A 472 -15.74 17.73 -5.03
N SER A 473 -16.64 18.61 -5.50
CA SER A 473 -16.66 19.02 -6.91
C SER A 473 -15.40 19.80 -7.27
N THR A 474 -14.96 19.70 -8.53
CA THR A 474 -13.78 20.42 -9.04
C THR A 474 -13.86 21.92 -8.75
N GLN A 475 -15.04 22.54 -8.87
CA GLN A 475 -15.24 23.95 -8.54
C GLN A 475 -15.04 24.23 -7.04
N ALA A 476 -15.64 23.42 -6.16
CA ALA A 476 -15.51 23.64 -4.72
C ALA A 476 -14.06 23.44 -4.23
N ILE A 477 -13.34 22.48 -4.83
CA ILE A 477 -11.91 22.28 -4.56
C ILE A 477 -11.07 23.46 -5.08
N SER A 478 -11.41 24.00 -6.26
CA SER A 478 -10.77 25.21 -6.81
C SER A 478 -10.99 26.42 -5.90
N ASP A 479 -12.24 26.66 -5.47
CA ASP A 479 -12.58 27.77 -4.57
C ASP A 479 -11.86 27.63 -3.21
N LEU A 480 -11.73 26.39 -2.72
CA LEU A 480 -10.98 26.09 -1.51
C LEU A 480 -9.48 26.39 -1.70
N ALA A 481 -8.89 25.94 -2.81
CA ALA A 481 -7.48 26.18 -3.14
C ALA A 481 -7.16 27.68 -3.19
N ASP A 482 -8.04 28.47 -3.83
CA ASP A 482 -7.95 29.93 -3.87
C ASP A 482 -8.07 30.55 -2.47
N SER A 483 -9.02 30.07 -1.65
CA SER A 483 -9.22 30.62 -0.29
C SER A 483 -8.06 30.34 0.65
N LEU A 484 -7.37 29.21 0.48
CA LEU A 484 -6.25 28.79 1.30
C LEU A 484 -4.91 29.31 0.80
N ASP A 485 -4.86 29.87 -0.42
CA ASP A 485 -3.64 30.16 -1.17
C ASP A 485 -2.71 28.93 -1.24
N GLN A 486 -3.31 27.77 -1.51
CA GLN A 486 -2.69 26.45 -1.39
C GLN A 486 -3.15 25.52 -2.49
N SER A 487 -2.35 24.49 -2.76
CA SER A 487 -2.75 23.39 -3.63
C SER A 487 -3.65 22.44 -2.83
N VAL A 488 -4.77 22.04 -3.39
CA VAL A 488 -5.68 21.07 -2.78
C VAL A 488 -5.66 19.80 -3.61
N TYR A 489 -5.37 18.69 -2.96
CA TYR A 489 -5.43 17.37 -3.55
C TYR A 489 -6.73 16.66 -3.15
N SER A 490 -7.36 16.03 -4.14
CA SER A 490 -8.40 15.03 -3.96
C SER A 490 -8.20 13.92 -4.97
N ILE A 491 -8.41 12.67 -4.57
CA ILE A 491 -8.44 11.53 -5.49
C ILE A 491 -9.50 11.70 -6.61
N PHE A 492 -10.51 12.56 -6.39
CA PHE A 492 -11.61 12.78 -7.33
C PHE A 492 -11.31 13.84 -8.40
N SER A 493 -10.49 14.84 -8.05
CA SER A 493 -10.20 15.99 -8.91
C SER A 493 -8.71 16.16 -9.24
N GLY A 494 -7.84 15.30 -8.69
CA GLY A 494 -6.40 15.45 -8.75
C GLY A 494 -5.89 16.60 -7.89
N LEU A 495 -4.72 17.13 -8.25
CA LEU A 495 -4.11 18.29 -7.63
C LEU A 495 -4.62 19.58 -8.31
N ILE A 496 -5.24 20.47 -7.55
CA ILE A 496 -5.67 21.79 -8.01
C ILE A 496 -4.87 22.86 -7.30
N ASN A 497 -4.27 23.78 -8.04
CA ASN A 497 -3.47 24.88 -7.49
C ASN A 497 -4.32 26.13 -7.29
N GLY A 498 -4.14 26.82 -6.17
CA GLY A 498 -4.68 28.16 -5.96
C GLY A 498 -4.11 29.18 -6.95
N SER A 499 -4.93 30.13 -7.37
CA SER A 499 -4.64 31.13 -8.41
C SER A 499 -3.50 32.09 -8.07
N SER A 500 -3.17 32.26 -6.79
CA SER A 500 -2.09 33.13 -6.31
C SER A 500 -0.73 32.43 -6.12
N ILE A 501 -0.66 31.11 -6.30
CA ILE A 501 0.59 30.35 -6.18
C ILE A 501 1.51 30.70 -7.36
N THR A 502 2.32 31.73 -7.17
CA THR A 502 3.45 32.01 -8.05
C THR A 502 4.62 31.17 -7.55
N THR A 503 5.03 30.17 -8.31
CA THR A 503 6.18 29.32 -7.97
C THR A 503 7.48 30.15 -8.04
N THR A 504 7.76 30.93 -7.01
CA THR A 504 9.04 31.63 -6.87
C THR A 504 10.06 30.67 -6.29
N THR A 505 10.83 30.02 -7.18
CA THR A 505 12.06 29.31 -6.82
C THR A 505 13.14 30.34 -6.48
N SER A 506 13.18 30.81 -5.22
CA SER A 506 14.28 31.67 -4.76
C SER A 506 15.44 30.81 -4.27
N SER A 507 16.41 30.55 -5.14
CA SER A 507 17.69 29.95 -4.75
C SER A 507 18.65 31.03 -4.26
N THR A 508 18.61 31.34 -2.96
CA THR A 508 19.70 32.11 -2.34
C THR A 508 20.75 31.16 -1.78
N SER A 509 21.95 31.19 -2.36
CA SER A 509 23.11 30.47 -1.82
C SER A 509 23.48 31.06 -0.45
N SER A 510 23.13 30.36 0.62
CA SER A 510 23.55 30.67 2.00
C SER A 510 24.80 29.86 2.36
N SER A 511 25.67 30.44 3.17
CA SER A 511 26.81 29.73 3.80
C SER A 511 26.42 28.99 5.08
N GLU A 512 25.15 29.04 5.46
CA GLU A 512 24.59 28.25 6.55
C GLU A 512 24.32 26.81 6.10
N PRO A 513 24.28 25.82 7.01
CA PRO A 513 23.93 24.44 6.66
C PRO A 513 22.63 24.45 5.85
N THR A 514 22.60 23.77 4.70
CA THR A 514 21.40 23.71 3.86
C THR A 514 20.23 23.28 4.73
N PRO A 515 19.15 24.08 4.81
CA PRO A 515 17.94 23.67 5.50
C PRO A 515 17.53 22.29 4.99
N ARG A 516 16.95 21.47 5.86
CA ARG A 516 16.34 20.19 5.50
C ARG A 516 14.82 20.32 5.51
N PRO A 517 14.21 21.09 4.59
CA PRO A 517 12.79 21.39 4.66
C PRO A 517 11.93 20.23 4.20
N ILE A 518 12.46 19.28 3.43
CA ILE A 518 11.70 18.17 2.85
C ILE A 518 11.67 17.02 3.87
N PRO A 519 10.50 16.70 4.47
CA PRO A 519 10.38 15.52 5.32
C PRO A 519 10.49 14.25 4.46
N VAL A 520 11.38 13.35 4.85
CA VAL A 520 11.56 12.04 4.22
C VAL A 520 11.38 10.97 5.28
N ASP A 521 10.34 10.16 5.12
CA ASP A 521 10.15 8.94 5.90
C ASP A 521 10.88 7.81 5.17
N PHE A 522 11.66 7.00 5.89
CA PHE A 522 12.37 5.87 5.31
C PHE A 522 12.35 4.64 6.22
N ALA A 523 12.33 3.45 5.61
CA ALA A 523 12.54 2.19 6.28
C ALA A 523 13.50 1.31 5.46
N VAL A 524 14.50 0.71 6.11
CA VAL A 524 15.42 -0.24 5.48
C VAL A 524 14.77 -1.63 5.49
N ILE A 525 14.67 -2.26 4.32
CA ILE A 525 13.84 -3.46 4.12
C ILE A 525 14.69 -4.71 3.91
N ALA A 526 15.86 -4.58 3.28
CA ALA A 526 16.66 -5.76 2.95
C ALA A 526 18.16 -5.45 2.88
N TYR A 527 18.94 -6.48 3.22
CA TYR A 527 20.36 -6.60 2.91
C TYR A 527 20.52 -7.72 1.90
N GLY A 528 21.05 -7.40 0.72
CA GLY A 528 21.46 -8.37 -0.29
C GLY A 528 22.94 -8.66 -0.16
N TYR A 529 23.29 -9.94 -0.23
CA TYR A 529 24.67 -10.44 -0.26
C TYR A 529 24.89 -11.19 -1.58
N ASP A 530 26.02 -10.93 -2.23
CA ASP A 530 26.48 -11.72 -3.36
C ASP A 530 27.14 -13.00 -2.84
N VAL A 531 26.33 -14.05 -2.69
CA VAL A 531 26.78 -15.36 -2.18
C VAL A 531 27.72 -16.03 -3.18
N ASP A 532 27.49 -15.83 -4.48
CA ASP A 532 28.28 -16.47 -5.53
C ASP A 532 29.72 -15.93 -5.53
N THR A 533 29.90 -14.63 -5.34
CA THR A 533 31.25 -14.03 -5.20
C THR A 533 31.92 -14.40 -3.87
N TRP A 534 31.15 -14.58 -2.79
CA TRP A 534 31.68 -15.05 -1.51
C TRP A 534 32.16 -16.52 -1.58
N GLU A 535 31.42 -17.39 -2.28
CA GLU A 535 31.79 -18.80 -2.47
C GLU A 535 32.89 -18.98 -3.55
N ALA A 536 33.02 -18.04 -4.49
CA ALA A 536 34.02 -18.07 -5.55
C ALA A 536 35.37 -17.41 -5.18
N ALA A 537 35.45 -16.70 -4.04
CA ALA A 537 36.70 -16.14 -3.54
C ALA A 537 37.62 -17.29 -3.05
N PRO A 538 38.82 -17.48 -3.65
CA PRO A 538 39.69 -18.64 -3.43
C PRO A 538 40.32 -18.73 -2.03
#